data_AF-A0A419GLS2-F1
#
_entry.id   AF-A0A419GLS2-F1
#
_cell.length_a   1.000
_cell.length_b   1.000
_cell.length_c   1.000
_cell.angle_alpha   90.00
_cell.angle_beta   90.00
_cell.angle_gamma   90.00
#
_symmetry.space_group_name_H-M   'P 1'
#
loop_
_entity.id
_entity.type
_entity.pdbx_description
1 polymer ?
#
loop_
_entity_poly.entity_id
_entity_poly.type
_entity_poly.pdbx_seq_one_letter_code
_entity_poly.pdbx_strand_id
1 'polypeptide(L)'
;MGALLALAIGGVAVAQSLCDQISFSTTTGTPGAAVNVYGDAYSDTDVTILWDGAAIASSTTDQYGNFSVDFTVPADAAAGEHEVIVRFTGEGSDDCPTPFVVEALAEAPAAAAPSGSKPLAKLPETGFALIPSGALLVAGFSLLLARKKRS
;
A
#
# COMPACT_ATOMS: atom_id res chain seq x y z
N MET A 1 -72.65 -0.71 5.78
CA MET A 1 -71.80 -1.92 5.67
C MET A 1 -70.36 -1.46 5.45
N GLY A 2 -69.45 -1.90 6.32
CA GLY A 2 -68.09 -1.38 6.47
C GLY A 2 -67.12 -1.72 5.35
N ALA A 3 -66.04 -0.96 5.31
CA ALA A 3 -64.99 -0.89 4.30
C ALA A 3 -64.14 -2.16 4.15
N LEU A 4 -63.49 -2.28 2.99
CA LEU A 4 -62.18 -2.93 2.89
C LEU A 4 -61.40 -2.33 1.71
N LEU A 5 -60.67 -1.26 2.02
CA LEU A 5 -59.65 -0.70 1.14
C LEU A 5 -58.35 -1.49 1.42
N ALA A 6 -58.08 -2.50 0.61
CA ALA A 6 -56.80 -3.22 0.67
C ALA A 6 -55.74 -2.37 -0.04
N LEU A 7 -54.95 -1.61 0.73
CA LEU A 7 -53.74 -0.97 0.23
C LEU A 7 -52.65 -2.04 0.18
N ALA A 8 -52.42 -2.63 -0.99
CA ALA A 8 -51.24 -3.45 -1.23
C ALA A 8 -50.02 -2.50 -1.25
N ILE A 9 -49.33 -2.38 -0.12
CA ILE A 9 -47.97 -1.82 -0.09
C ILE A 9 -47.08 -2.88 -0.75
N GLY A 10 -46.87 -2.74 -2.06
CA GLY A 10 -45.83 -3.47 -2.76
C GLY A 10 -44.49 -3.10 -2.11
N GLY A 11 -43.82 -4.08 -1.51
CA GLY A 11 -42.50 -3.89 -0.95
C GLY A 11 -41.57 -3.35 -2.02
N VAL A 12 -41.04 -2.15 -1.77
CA VAL A 12 -39.91 -1.65 -2.55
C VAL A 12 -38.74 -2.56 -2.19
N ALA A 13 -38.38 -3.48 -3.08
CA ALA A 13 -37.11 -4.17 -2.99
C ALA A 13 -36.03 -3.10 -3.18
N VAL A 14 -35.47 -2.61 -2.09
CA VAL A 14 -34.22 -1.85 -2.13
C VAL A 14 -33.18 -2.87 -2.55
N ALA A 15 -32.63 -2.74 -3.76
CA ALA A 15 -31.39 -3.44 -4.09
C ALA A 15 -30.33 -2.85 -3.15
N GLN A 16 -30.09 -3.52 -2.02
CA GLN A 16 -29.03 -3.13 -1.11
C GLN A 16 -27.71 -3.47 -1.82
N SER A 17 -26.82 -2.48 -1.91
CA SER A 17 -25.50 -2.72 -2.48
C SER A 17 -24.80 -3.78 -1.63
N LEU A 18 -24.27 -4.83 -2.25
CA LEU A 18 -23.52 -5.88 -1.56
C LEU A 18 -22.41 -5.28 -0.69
N CYS A 19 -21.79 -4.21 -1.17
CA CYS A 19 -20.71 -3.51 -0.49
C CYS A 19 -21.12 -2.88 0.85
N ASP A 20 -22.41 -2.63 1.07
CA ASP A 20 -22.94 -2.12 2.34
C ASP A 20 -22.99 -3.22 3.42
N GLN A 21 -23.04 -4.49 3.00
CA GLN A 21 -23.07 -5.65 3.91
C GLN A 21 -21.66 -6.12 4.30
N ILE A 22 -20.61 -5.49 3.78
CA ILE A 22 -19.21 -5.84 4.05
C ILE A 22 -18.68 -4.93 5.15
N SER A 23 -18.05 -5.54 6.14
CA SER A 23 -17.43 -4.86 7.26
C SER A 23 -15.98 -5.30 7.44
N PHE A 24 -15.16 -4.37 7.92
CA PHE A 24 -13.77 -4.59 8.24
C PHE A 24 -13.58 -4.39 9.74
N SER A 25 -12.82 -5.28 10.39
CA SER A 25 -12.47 -5.11 11.80
C SER A 25 -11.68 -3.82 12.05
N THR A 26 -10.90 -3.41 11.07
CA THR A 26 -10.21 -2.11 11.03
C THR A 26 -10.02 -1.67 9.59
N THR A 27 -10.07 -0.37 9.36
CA THR A 27 -9.72 0.27 8.07
C THR A 27 -8.39 1.02 8.13
N THR A 28 -7.70 0.92 9.27
CA THR A 28 -6.35 1.45 9.45
C THR A 28 -5.45 0.43 10.13
N GLY A 29 -4.15 0.47 9.84
CA GLY A 29 -3.20 -0.44 10.45
C GLY A 29 -1.78 -0.23 9.97
N THR A 30 -0.83 -0.81 10.69
CA THR A 30 0.58 -0.82 10.30
C THR A 30 0.88 -1.99 9.35
N PRO A 31 1.99 -1.96 8.60
CA PRO A 31 2.42 -3.12 7.80
C PRO A 31 2.53 -4.37 8.67
N GLY A 32 1.92 -5.48 8.23
CA GLY A 32 1.83 -6.72 9.01
C GLY A 32 0.64 -6.80 9.98
N ALA A 33 -0.22 -5.77 10.06
CA ALA A 33 -1.46 -5.86 10.82
C ALA A 33 -2.41 -6.88 10.20
N ALA A 34 -3.04 -7.69 11.04
CA ALA A 34 -4.11 -8.61 10.64
C ALA A 34 -5.44 -7.86 10.61
N VAL A 35 -6.18 -8.02 9.52
CA VAL A 35 -7.48 -7.40 9.29
C VAL A 35 -8.47 -8.51 8.96
N ASN A 36 -9.60 -8.53 9.65
CA ASN A 36 -10.68 -9.45 9.38
C ASN A 36 -11.76 -8.74 8.56
N VAL A 37 -12.13 -9.32 7.43
CA VAL A 37 -13.24 -8.88 6.58
C VAL A 37 -14.35 -9.88 6.72
N TYR A 38 -15.57 -9.40 6.95
CA TYR A 38 -16.73 -10.24 7.13
C TYR A 38 -17.97 -9.56 6.57
N GLY A 39 -18.95 -10.36 6.21
CA GLY A 39 -20.21 -9.86 5.69
C GLY A 39 -21.04 -10.96 5.08
N ASP A 40 -22.11 -10.52 4.42
CA ASP A 40 -23.06 -11.38 3.72
C ASP A 40 -23.04 -11.04 2.24
N ALA A 41 -22.98 -12.06 1.40
CA ALA A 41 -22.96 -11.95 -0.04
C ALA A 41 -23.76 -13.08 -0.72
N TYR A 42 -23.44 -13.38 -1.98
CA TYR A 42 -24.02 -14.52 -2.71
C TYR A 42 -23.58 -15.84 -2.08
N SER A 43 -24.45 -16.85 -2.05
CA SER A 43 -24.09 -18.20 -1.62
C SER A 43 -23.07 -18.85 -2.57
N ASP A 44 -22.22 -19.73 -2.03
CA ASP A 44 -21.29 -20.57 -2.81
C ASP A 44 -20.47 -19.80 -3.87
N THR A 45 -20.00 -18.60 -3.51
CA THR A 45 -19.31 -17.66 -4.40
C THR A 45 -17.88 -17.42 -3.92
N ASP A 46 -16.94 -17.30 -4.85
CA ASP A 46 -15.55 -17.01 -4.53
C ASP A 46 -15.39 -15.53 -4.15
N VAL A 47 -14.67 -15.29 -3.06
CA VAL A 47 -14.33 -13.97 -2.54
C VAL A 47 -12.83 -13.76 -2.69
N THR A 48 -12.42 -12.72 -3.40
CA THR A 48 -11.00 -12.36 -3.55
C THR A 48 -10.77 -10.98 -2.97
N ILE A 49 -9.78 -10.85 -2.09
CA ILE A 49 -9.32 -9.56 -1.57
C ILE A 49 -8.12 -9.11 -2.38
N LEU A 50 -8.27 -7.95 -3.03
CA LEU A 50 -7.21 -7.28 -3.75
C LEU A 50 -6.71 -6.08 -2.94
N TRP A 51 -5.40 -5.96 -2.82
CA TRP A 51 -4.69 -4.82 -2.25
C TRP A 51 -3.96 -4.09 -3.37
N ASP A 52 -4.32 -2.84 -3.64
CA ASP A 52 -3.79 -2.04 -4.77
C ASP A 52 -3.83 -2.81 -6.11
N GLY A 53 -4.86 -3.65 -6.30
CA GLY A 53 -5.03 -4.50 -7.47
C GLY A 53 -4.31 -5.85 -7.43
N ALA A 54 -3.53 -6.17 -6.40
CA ALA A 54 -2.89 -7.47 -6.20
C ALA A 54 -3.71 -8.36 -5.26
N ALA A 55 -4.05 -9.58 -5.68
CA ALA A 55 -4.77 -10.52 -4.82
C ALA A 55 -3.87 -10.98 -3.65
N ILE A 56 -4.32 -10.73 -2.41
CA ILE A 56 -3.58 -11.07 -1.19
C ILE A 56 -4.26 -12.16 -0.35
N ALA A 57 -5.57 -12.33 -0.50
CA ALA A 57 -6.34 -13.37 0.16
C ALA A 57 -7.52 -13.80 -0.72
N SER A 58 -7.95 -15.04 -0.55
CA SER A 58 -9.13 -15.61 -1.20
C SER A 58 -9.88 -16.48 -0.22
N SER A 59 -11.21 -16.43 -0.29
CA SER A 59 -12.12 -17.25 0.50
C SER A 59 -13.34 -17.59 -0.33
N THR A 60 -14.29 -18.30 0.25
CA THR A 60 -15.59 -18.62 -0.37
C THR A 60 -16.69 -18.33 0.63
N THR A 61 -17.84 -17.87 0.16
CA THR A 61 -19.04 -17.76 0.99
C THR A 61 -19.63 -19.14 1.29
N ASP A 62 -20.36 -19.25 2.40
CA ASP A 62 -21.09 -20.46 2.74
C ASP A 62 -22.43 -20.57 1.99
N GLN A 63 -23.19 -21.64 2.26
CA GLN A 63 -24.51 -21.89 1.68
C GLN A 63 -25.58 -20.82 2.04
N TYR A 64 -25.29 -19.93 3.00
CA TYR A 64 -26.14 -18.82 3.40
C TYR A 64 -25.61 -17.48 2.87
N GLY A 65 -24.46 -17.47 2.18
CA GLY A 65 -23.80 -16.27 1.69
C GLY A 65 -22.87 -15.60 2.69
N ASN A 66 -22.69 -16.15 3.89
CA ASN A 66 -21.83 -15.56 4.90
C ASN A 66 -20.36 -15.86 4.61
N PHE A 67 -19.48 -14.89 4.84
CA PHE A 67 -18.04 -15.09 4.75
C PHE A 67 -17.30 -14.34 5.85
N SER A 68 -16.15 -14.89 6.22
CA SER A 68 -15.14 -14.22 7.02
C SER A 68 -13.78 -14.63 6.50
N VAL A 69 -12.91 -13.65 6.30
CA VAL A 69 -11.57 -13.85 5.76
C VAL A 69 -10.61 -12.91 6.46
N ASP A 70 -9.51 -13.48 6.94
CA ASP A 70 -8.41 -12.74 7.50
C ASP A 70 -7.38 -12.49 6.40
N PHE A 71 -6.94 -11.24 6.28
CA PHE A 71 -5.79 -10.88 5.48
C PHE A 71 -4.78 -10.11 6.32
N THR A 72 -3.52 -10.16 5.91
CA THR A 72 -2.44 -9.40 6.55
C THR A 72 -2.03 -8.28 5.61
N VAL A 73 -1.92 -7.05 6.13
CA VAL A 73 -1.39 -5.91 5.38
C VAL A 73 0.04 -6.25 4.94
N PRO A 74 0.39 -6.13 3.64
CA PRO A 74 1.74 -6.41 3.15
C PRO A 74 2.80 -5.66 3.96
N ALA A 75 3.90 -6.33 4.30
CA ALA A 75 4.99 -5.71 5.08
C ALA A 75 5.67 -4.55 4.33
N ASP A 76 5.63 -4.60 2.99
CA ASP A 76 6.17 -3.57 2.10
C ASP A 76 5.14 -2.47 1.75
N ALA A 77 3.96 -2.47 2.39
CA ALA A 77 2.95 -1.44 2.18
C ALA A 77 3.49 -0.07 2.62
N ALA A 78 3.41 0.92 1.73
CA ALA A 78 3.79 2.29 2.04
C ALA A 78 2.83 2.90 3.06
N ALA A 79 3.26 3.95 3.76
CA ALA A 79 2.33 4.71 4.59
C ALA A 79 1.44 5.59 3.68
N GLY A 80 0.13 5.57 3.93
CA GLY A 80 -0.82 6.36 3.13
C GLY A 80 -2.14 5.64 2.88
N GLU A 81 -2.93 6.19 1.96
CA GLU A 81 -4.17 5.57 1.50
C GLU A 81 -3.86 4.46 0.48
N HIS A 82 -4.44 3.31 0.70
CA HIS A 82 -4.38 2.13 -0.15
C HIS A 82 -5.79 1.69 -0.52
N GLU A 83 -5.94 1.09 -1.69
CA GLU A 83 -7.23 0.61 -2.16
C GLU A 83 -7.36 -0.89 -1.86
N VAL A 84 -8.35 -1.25 -1.06
CA VAL A 84 -8.71 -2.65 -0.81
C VAL A 84 -10.02 -2.95 -1.52
N ILE A 85 -10.00 -3.91 -2.45
CA ILE A 85 -11.19 -4.31 -3.20
C ILE A 85 -11.58 -5.71 -2.77
N VAL A 86 -12.81 -5.85 -2.29
CA VAL A 86 -13.44 -7.16 -2.12
C VAL A 86 -14.19 -7.48 -3.41
N ARG A 87 -13.70 -8.48 -4.13
CA ARG A 87 -14.27 -8.92 -5.40
C ARG A 87 -14.97 -10.25 -5.21
N PHE A 88 -16.20 -10.34 -5.69
CA PHE A 88 -16.96 -11.58 -5.74
C PHE A 88 -16.95 -12.13 -7.16
N THR A 89 -16.73 -13.43 -7.31
CA THR A 89 -16.79 -14.13 -8.60
C THR A 89 -17.55 -15.43 -8.44
N GLY A 90 -18.62 -15.61 -9.21
CA GLY A 90 -19.45 -16.82 -9.13
C GLY A 90 -20.88 -16.54 -9.59
N GLU A 91 -21.85 -16.75 -8.71
CA GLU A 91 -23.27 -16.45 -8.98
C GLU A 91 -23.51 -14.95 -9.17
N GLY A 92 -22.68 -14.12 -8.54
CA GLY A 92 -22.63 -12.67 -8.72
C GLY A 92 -21.22 -12.17 -9.01
N SER A 93 -21.12 -10.94 -9.53
CA SER A 93 -19.86 -10.26 -9.79
C SER A 93 -19.98 -8.81 -9.36
N ASP A 94 -19.44 -8.51 -8.18
CA ASP A 94 -19.42 -7.17 -7.60
C ASP A 94 -18.04 -6.86 -7.05
N ASP A 95 -17.63 -5.62 -7.23
CA ASP A 95 -16.36 -5.08 -6.73
C ASP A 95 -16.66 -3.99 -5.71
N CYS A 96 -16.20 -4.21 -4.48
CA CYS A 96 -16.43 -3.30 -3.37
C CYS A 96 -15.10 -2.64 -2.95
N PRO A 97 -14.75 -1.49 -3.55
CA PRO A 97 -13.57 -0.74 -3.17
C PRO A 97 -13.77 -0.09 -1.81
N THR A 98 -12.80 -0.27 -0.92
CA THR A 98 -12.75 0.28 0.43
C THR A 98 -11.38 0.94 0.62
N PRO A 99 -11.33 2.24 1.00
CA PRO A 99 -10.07 2.88 1.32
C PRO A 99 -9.53 2.31 2.64
N PHE A 100 -8.26 1.94 2.65
CA PHE A 100 -7.53 1.51 3.84
C PHE A 100 -6.36 2.44 4.08
N VAL A 101 -6.19 2.92 5.32
CA VAL A 101 -5.09 3.82 5.68
C VAL A 101 -3.99 3.05 6.37
N VAL A 102 -2.84 2.90 5.71
CA VAL A 102 -1.65 2.33 6.33
C VAL A 102 -0.97 3.42 7.15
N GLU A 103 -0.94 3.18 8.46
CA GLU A 103 -0.20 4.03 9.39
C GLU A 103 1.29 3.77 9.22
N ALA A 104 2.07 4.87 9.15
CA ALA A 104 3.52 4.76 9.10
C ALA A 104 4.03 4.04 10.35
N LEU A 105 4.59 2.84 10.17
CA LEU A 105 5.47 2.26 11.18
C LEU A 105 6.60 3.26 11.38
N ALA A 106 6.82 3.73 12.61
CA ALA A 106 7.88 4.68 12.90
C ALA A 106 9.28 4.03 12.67
N GLU A 107 9.73 4.15 11.41
CA GLU A 107 11.07 4.09 10.81
C GLU A 107 11.96 2.84 10.95
N ALA A 108 12.34 2.27 9.80
CA ALA A 108 13.75 1.99 9.52
C ALA A 108 14.11 2.68 8.18
N PRO A 109 15.02 3.69 8.16
CA PRO A 109 15.28 4.48 6.98
C PRO A 109 16.38 3.79 6.16
N ALA A 110 16.02 3.05 5.10
CA ALA A 110 16.95 2.75 4.00
C ALA A 110 16.25 1.97 2.88
N ALA A 111 15.76 2.68 1.86
CA ALA A 111 16.02 2.32 0.46
C ALA A 111 15.45 3.41 -0.45
N ALA A 112 16.17 4.53 -0.52
CA ALA A 112 16.12 5.35 -1.71
C ALA A 112 16.65 4.55 -2.91
N ALA A 113 15.96 4.63 -4.05
CA ALA A 113 16.56 4.44 -5.36
C ALA A 113 15.83 5.34 -6.38
N PRO A 114 16.53 5.84 -7.41
CA PRO A 114 16.74 7.26 -7.57
C PRO A 114 15.98 7.83 -8.77
N SER A 115 15.51 9.08 -8.66
CA SER A 115 15.26 9.89 -9.85
C SER A 115 16.02 11.19 -9.73
N GLY A 116 17.15 11.23 -10.42
CA GLY A 116 18.04 12.37 -10.44
C GLY A 116 17.43 13.56 -11.17
N SER A 117 17.87 14.76 -10.78
CA SER A 117 18.20 15.80 -11.75
C SER A 117 19.13 16.85 -11.14
N LYS A 118 20.34 16.90 -11.69
CA LYS A 118 21.20 18.08 -11.94
C LYS A 118 21.60 18.96 -10.73
N PRO A 119 22.87 18.94 -10.29
CA PRO A 119 23.36 19.93 -9.34
C PRO A 119 23.75 21.19 -10.12
N LEU A 120 23.03 22.29 -9.95
CA LEU A 120 23.66 23.62 -10.01
C LEU A 120 22.71 24.72 -9.52
N ALA A 121 22.98 25.22 -8.32
CA ALA A 121 23.23 26.65 -8.07
C ALA A 121 23.13 26.91 -6.55
N LYS A 122 24.21 27.43 -5.96
CA LYS A 122 24.28 28.76 -5.32
C LYS A 122 25.42 28.79 -4.30
N LEU A 123 26.57 29.36 -4.69
CA LEU A 123 27.48 29.98 -3.71
C LEU A 123 26.75 31.19 -3.11
N PRO A 124 26.84 31.39 -1.80
CA PRO A 124 27.45 32.64 -1.36
C PRO A 124 28.52 32.45 -0.28
N GLU A 125 29.48 33.35 -0.40
CA GLU A 125 30.66 33.56 0.43
C GLU A 125 30.31 33.83 1.89
N THR A 126 31.16 33.38 2.82
CA THR A 126 31.87 34.20 3.83
C THR A 126 32.50 33.31 4.90
N GLY A 127 33.75 33.59 5.25
CA GLY A 127 34.34 33.07 6.48
C GLY A 127 35.83 32.77 6.41
N PHE A 128 36.65 33.81 6.25
CA PHE A 128 38.08 33.77 6.52
C PHE A 128 38.36 33.22 7.93
N ALA A 129 39.19 32.19 8.02
CA ALA A 129 40.01 31.88 9.19
C ALA A 129 41.33 31.26 8.66
N LEU A 130 42.38 32.06 8.46
CA LEU A 130 43.50 32.19 9.41
C LEU A 130 43.96 30.79 9.88
N ILE A 131 45.10 30.27 9.42
CA ILE A 131 46.43 30.29 10.09
C ILE A 131 47.32 29.31 9.26
N PRO A 132 48.67 29.36 9.22
CA PRO A 132 49.61 30.45 8.97
C PRO A 132 50.61 30.09 7.83
N SER A 133 51.44 31.06 7.46
CA SER A 133 52.57 30.92 6.55
C SER A 133 53.61 29.89 7.04
N GLY A 134 54.05 29.01 6.14
CA GLY A 134 55.26 28.23 6.37
C GLY A 134 55.55 27.18 5.31
N ALA A 135 56.48 27.52 4.40
CA ALA A 135 57.40 26.60 3.71
C ALA A 135 56.78 25.60 2.71
N LEU A 136 57.39 25.22 1.60
CA LEU A 136 58.60 25.61 0.88
C LEU A 136 58.52 24.82 -0.45
N LEU A 137 59.12 25.40 -1.47
CA LEU A 137 59.41 24.85 -2.80
C LEU A 137 59.86 23.37 -2.84
N VAL A 138 59.74 22.78 -4.04
CA VAL A 138 60.66 21.87 -4.76
C VAL A 138 59.83 20.80 -5.48
N ALA A 139 59.50 20.96 -6.76
CA ALA A 139 60.36 20.68 -7.92
C ALA A 139 60.90 19.24 -7.97
N GLY A 140 60.21 18.40 -8.74
CA GLY A 140 60.84 17.37 -9.58
C GLY A 140 61.18 16.01 -8.97
N PHE A 141 61.21 15.03 -9.87
CA PHE A 141 62.00 13.80 -9.82
C PHE A 141 61.48 12.65 -8.94
N SER A 142 60.88 11.64 -9.58
CA SER A 142 61.38 10.24 -9.58
C SER A 142 60.49 9.37 -10.45
N LEU A 143 60.94 9.05 -11.67
CA LEU A 143 61.65 7.81 -12.01
C LEU A 143 60.74 6.59 -12.21
N LEU A 144 60.25 6.54 -13.44
CA LEU A 144 60.29 5.40 -14.35
C LEU A 144 61.33 4.32 -13.96
N LEU A 145 60.88 3.29 -13.23
CA LEU A 145 61.45 1.95 -13.12
C LEU A 145 60.27 1.03 -12.75
N ALA A 146 60.11 -0.19 -13.22
CA ALA A 146 60.74 -0.94 -14.28
C ALA A 146 59.82 -2.14 -14.57
N ARG A 147 59.68 -2.45 -15.85
CA ARG A 147 59.70 -3.80 -16.43
C ARG A 147 59.66 -5.01 -15.48
N LYS A 148 58.68 -5.88 -15.77
CA LYS A 148 58.87 -7.31 -16.12
C LYS A 148 59.22 -8.28 -14.98
N LYS A 149 58.21 -9.07 -14.57
CA LYS A 149 58.33 -10.49 -14.21
C LYS A 149 56.91 -11.10 -14.23
N ARG A 150 56.40 -11.60 -15.36
CA ARG A 150 56.49 -13.01 -15.78
C ARG A 150 56.48 -13.98 -14.59
N SER A 151 55.31 -14.52 -14.28
CA SER A 151 55.13 -15.91 -13.90
C SER A 151 53.89 -16.46 -14.61
#